data_AF-A0A2V9PB11-F1
#
_entry.id   AF-A0A2V9PB11-F1
#
_cell.length_a   1.000
_cell.length_b   1.000
_cell.length_c   1.000
_cell.angle_alpha   90.00
_cell.angle_beta   90.00
_cell.angle_gamma   90.00
#
_symmetry.space_group_name_H-M   'P 1'
#
loop_
_entity.id
_entity.type
_entity.pdbx_description
1 polymer ?
#
loop_
_entity_poly.entity_id
_entity_poly.type
_entity_poly.pdbx_seq_one_letter_code
_entity_poly.pdbx_strand_id
1 'polypeptide(L)' 'LLDPRWRLLVVVGFCGAFTTFSSFAFETMAYFQQGQWIMMLANFISNNLLCLGAALAGMAVARAV' A
#
# COMPACT_ATOMS: atom_id res chain seq x y z
N LEU A 1 -7.42 22.54 -16.23
CA LEU A 1 -7.53 21.13 -16.69
C LEU A 1 -6.12 20.59 -16.85
N LEU A 2 -5.55 20.01 -15.79
CA LEU A 2 -4.20 19.44 -15.83
C LEU A 2 -4.14 18.30 -16.84
N ASP A 3 -3.07 18.27 -17.64
CA ASP A 3 -2.80 17.21 -18.61
C ASP A 3 -2.86 15.83 -17.93
N PRO A 4 -3.63 14.84 -18.46
CA PRO A 4 -3.80 13.51 -17.88
C PRO A 4 -2.47 12.75 -17.65
N ARG A 5 -1.43 13.16 -18.37
CA ARG A 5 -0.06 12.65 -18.33
C ARG A 5 0.59 12.83 -16.95
N TRP A 6 0.31 13.94 -16.27
CA TRP A 6 0.81 14.19 -14.92
C TRP A 6 0.24 13.22 -13.90
N ARG A 7 -1.04 12.85 -14.05
CA ARG A 7 -1.67 11.82 -13.20
C ARG A 7 -1.01 10.45 -13.40
N LEU A 8 -0.64 10.08 -14.62
CA LEU A 8 0.08 8.85 -14.89
C LEU A 8 1.46 8.84 -14.22
N LEU A 9 2.24 9.92 -14.34
CA LEU A 9 3.57 9.97 -13.75
C LEU A 9 3.53 9.93 -12.21
N VAL A 10 2.65 10.70 -11.58
CA VAL A 10 2.59 10.79 -10.11
C VAL A 10 1.87 9.59 -9.49
N VAL A 11 0.70 9.21 -10.00
CA VAL A 11 -0.11 8.14 -9.38
C VAL A 11 0.39 6.77 -9.81
N VAL A 12 0.64 6.55 -11.11
CA VAL A 12 1.05 5.23 -11.60
C VAL A 12 2.57 5.05 -11.48
N GLY A 13 3.35 6.09 -11.80
CA GLY A 13 4.81 6.04 -11.68
C GLY A 13 5.29 6.14 -10.24
N PHE A 14 5.10 7.29 -9.59
CA PHE A 14 5.68 7.56 -8.26
C PHE A 14 5.01 6.74 -7.15
N CYS A 15 3.69 6.85 -6.98
CA CYS A 15 2.98 6.07 -5.94
C CYS A 15 3.07 4.56 -6.23
N GLY A 16 2.96 4.14 -7.50
CA GLY A 16 3.07 2.73 -7.88
C GLY A 16 4.46 2.13 -7.61
N ALA A 17 5.54 2.88 -7.86
CA ALA A 17 6.90 2.41 -7.56
C ALA A 17 7.20 2.38 -6.05
N PHE A 18 6.55 3.23 -5.25
CA PHE A 18 6.68 3.22 -3.80
C PHE A 18 5.93 2.06 -3.13
N THR A 19 4.85 1.55 -3.74
CA THR A 19 4.04 0.46 -3.17
C THR A 19 4.29 -0.87 -3.88
N THR A 20 5.14 -1.73 -3.31
CA THR A 20 5.48 -3.03 -3.88
C THR A 20 4.59 -4.15 -3.32
N PHE A 21 3.46 -4.44 -4.00
CA PHE A 21 2.55 -5.53 -3.57
C PHE A 21 3.22 -6.93 -3.60
N SER A 22 4.23 -7.13 -4.46
CA SER A 22 4.94 -8.40 -4.56
C SER A 22 5.71 -8.77 -3.29
N SER A 23 6.37 -7.81 -2.64
CA SER A 23 7.11 -8.05 -1.38
C SER A 23 6.17 -8.49 -0.26
N PHE A 24 5.03 -7.82 -0.12
CA PHE A 24 3.98 -8.20 0.83
C PHE A 24 3.44 -9.62 0.60
N ALA A 25 3.15 -9.96 -0.67
CA ALA A 25 2.66 -11.28 -1.02
C ALA A 25 3.71 -12.38 -0.76
N PHE A 26 4.99 -12.08 -1.02
CA PHE A 26 6.10 -12.99 -0.76
C PHE A 26 6.27 -13.28 0.73
N GLU A 27 6.29 -12.25 1.59
CA GLU A 27 6.38 -12.44 3.04
C GLU A 27 5.17 -13.20 3.60
N THR A 28 3.97 -12.87 3.14
CA THR A 28 2.75 -13.58 3.56
C THR A 28 2.83 -15.07 3.19
N MET A 29 3.30 -15.39 1.98
CA MET A 29 3.52 -16.78 1.56
C MET A 29 4.66 -17.46 2.33
N ALA A 30 5.72 -16.74 2.68
CA ALA A 30 6.81 -17.28 3.49
C ALA A 30 6.31 -17.67 4.90
N TYR A 31 5.48 -16.82 5.54
CA TYR A 31 4.86 -17.16 6.82
C TYR A 31 3.87 -18.31 6.72
N PHE A 32 3.12 -18.41 5.61
CA PHE A 32 2.23 -19.53 5.34
C PHE A 32 3.00 -20.85 5.24
N GLN A 33 4.11 -20.88 4.50
CA GLN A 33 4.96 -22.07 4.38
C GLN A 33 5.64 -22.47 5.71
N GLN A 34 5.97 -21.49 6.55
CA GLN A 34 6.57 -21.73 7.87
C GLN A 34 5.53 -22.14 8.95
N GLY A 35 4.23 -22.16 8.62
CA GLY A 35 3.15 -22.44 9.58
C GLY A 35 2.95 -21.34 10.63
N GLN A 36 3.53 -20.15 10.43
CA GLN A 36 3.48 -19.01 11.34
C GLN A 36 2.24 -18.15 11.08
N TRP A 37 1.06 -18.71 11.35
CA TRP A 37 -0.24 -18.09 11.06
C TRP A 37 -0.44 -16.73 11.74
N ILE A 38 0.10 -16.54 12.95
CA ILE A 38 -0.01 -15.28 13.69
C ILE A 38 0.77 -14.17 12.99
N MET A 39 2.01 -14.45 12.56
CA MET A 39 2.84 -13.47 11.86
C MET A 39 2.28 -13.15 10.48
N MET A 40 1.72 -14.15 9.79
CA MET A 40 1.01 -13.97 8.52
C MET A 40 -0.17 -13.00 8.67
N LEU A 41 -1.04 -13.24 9.67
CA LEU A 41 -2.20 -12.38 9.96
C LEU A 41 -1.77 -10.98 10.40
N ALA A 42 -0.74 -10.88 11.24
CA ALA A 42 -0.20 -9.61 11.68
C ALA A 42 0.31 -8.77 10.50
N ASN A 43 1.10 -9.36 9.59
CA ASN A 43 1.58 -8.68 8.38
C ASN A 43 0.42 -8.28 7.46
N PHE A 44 -0.52 -9.20 7.21
CA PHE A 44 -1.68 -8.95 6.37
C PHE A 44 -2.52 -7.77 6.87
N ILE A 45 -2.91 -7.81 8.15
CA ILE A 45 -3.76 -6.79 8.76
C ILE A 45 -3.01 -5.46 8.89
N SER A 46 -1.78 -5.48 9.41
CA SER A 46 -1.02 -4.25 9.67
C SER A 46 -0.74 -3.49 8.38
N ASN A 47 -0.31 -4.19 7.32
CA ASN A 47 -0.03 -3.54 6.04
C ASN A 47 -1.30 -2.94 5.42
N ASN A 48 -2.44 -3.65 5.48
CA ASN A 48 -3.70 -3.16 4.95
C ASN A 48 -4.23 -1.95 5.76
N LEU A 49 -4.18 -2.00 7.10
CA LEU A 49 -4.61 -0.90 7.97
C LEU A 49 -3.73 0.34 7.76
N LEU A 50 -2.41 0.18 7.73
CA LEU A 50 -1.49 1.29 7.54
C LEU A 50 -1.68 1.95 6.17
N CYS A 51 -1.86 1.14 5.12
CA CYS A 51 -2.09 1.64 3.77
C CYS A 51 -3.42 2.40 3.66
N LEU A 52 -4.52 1.85 4.20
CA LEU A 52 -5.82 2.52 4.26
C LEU A 52 -5.76 3.79 5.11
N GLY A 53 -5.10 3.74 6.27
CA GLY A 53 -4.92 4.88 7.16
C GLY A 53 -4.14 6.01 6.49
N ALA A 54 -3.05 5.70 5.80
CA ALA A 54 -2.27 6.67 5.05
C ALA A 54 -3.06 7.27 3.88
N ALA A 55 -3.84 6.45 3.15
CA ALA A 55 -4.70 6.94 2.07
C ALA A 55 -5.80 7.89 2.58
N LEU A 56 -6.46 7.53 3.69
CA LEU A 56 -7.46 8.37 4.34
C LEU A 56 -6.85 9.68 4.87
N ALA A 57 -5.67 9.60 5.50
CA ALA A 57 -4.94 10.78 5.97
C ALA A 57 -4.57 11.70 4.80
N GLY A 58 -4.04 11.16 3.70
CA GLY A 58 -3.73 11.94 2.50
C GLY A 58 -4.96 12.62 1.91
N MET A 59 -6.10 11.92 1.83
CA MET A 59 -7.37 12.50 1.39
C MET A 59 -7.89 13.57 2.37
N ALA A 60 -7.75 13.37 3.68
CA ALA A 60 -8.16 14.35 4.68
C ALA A 60 -7.32 15.63 4.59
N VAL A 61 -5.99 15.50 4.45
CA VAL A 61 -5.07 16.63 4.25
C VAL A 61 -5.40 17.37 2.95
N ALA A 62 -5.61 16.65 1.84
CA ALA A 62 -5.98 17.24 0.56
C ALA A 62 -7.35 17.95 0.57
N ARG A 63 -8.22 17.62 1.54
CA ARG A 63 -9.50 18.31 1.77
C ARG A 63 -9.39 19.50 2.71
N ALA A 64 -8.40 19.51 3.59
CA ALA A 64 -8.16 20.56 4.57
C ALA A 64 -7.37 21.75 3.98
N VAL A 65 -6.65 21.51 2.88
CA VAL A 65 -5.95 22.52 2.07
C VAL A 65 -6.84 22.97 0.92
#